data_AF-A0A377JXZ7-F1
#
_entry.id   AF-A0A377JXZ7-F1
#
_cell.length_a   1.000
_cell.length_b   1.000
_cell.length_c   1.000
_cell.angle_alpha   90.00
_cell.angle_beta   90.00
_cell.angle_gamma   90.00
#
_symmetry.space_group_name_H-M   'P 1'
#
loop_
_entity.id
_entity.type
_entity.pdbx_description
1 polymer ?
#
loop_
_entity_poly.entity_id
_entity_poly.type
_entity_poly.pdbx_seq_one_letter_code
_entity_poly.pdbx_strand_id
1 'polypeptide(L)'
;MSCRLQFRTRIKLFYRPAGLKGDIKSSPGELRFTRNGKQIKIDNPTVFNITFSDVFINGHEIEKSGMVPAKGSLNINLPAGVNSASQIKYNTINDFGSSGEYLTREIN
;
A
#
# COMPACT_ATOMS: atom_id res chain seq x y z
N MET A 1 -31.77 -27.79 38.94
CA MET A 1 -31.76 -27.37 37.53
C MET A 1 -30.46 -26.63 37.26
N SER A 2 -29.64 -27.18 36.38
CA SER A 2 -28.27 -26.75 36.10
C SER A 2 -28.23 -25.72 34.97
N CYS A 3 -27.60 -24.57 35.20
CA CYS A 3 -27.37 -23.55 34.17
C CYS A 3 -26.16 -23.95 33.32
N ARG A 4 -26.32 -23.95 31.99
CA ARG A 4 -25.25 -24.25 31.02
C ARG A 4 -24.94 -23.00 30.22
N LEU A 5 -23.69 -22.54 30.30
CA LEU A 5 -23.15 -21.48 29.46
C LEU A 5 -22.39 -22.10 28.28
N GLN A 6 -22.75 -21.70 27.06
CA GLN A 6 -22.05 -22.08 25.82
C GLN A 6 -21.41 -20.85 25.19
N PHE A 7 -20.10 -20.89 25.03
CA PHE A 7 -19.33 -19.84 24.37
C PHE A 7 -18.92 -20.30 22.96
N ARG A 8 -19.22 -19.49 21.94
CA ARG A 8 -18.83 -19.74 20.55
C ARG A 8 -17.83 -18.68 20.11
N THR A 9 -16.55 -19.03 20.09
CA THR A 9 -15.49 -18.16 19.59
C THR A 9 -15.29 -18.42 18.09
N ARG A 10 -15.46 -17.41 17.23
CA ARG A 10 -15.04 -17.47 15.83
C ARG A 10 -13.68 -16.80 15.71
N ILE A 11 -12.63 -17.60 15.57
CA ILE A 11 -11.28 -17.09 15.29
C ILE A 11 -11.10 -17.09 13.77
N LYS A 12 -10.78 -15.92 13.19
CA LYS A 12 -10.35 -15.82 11.79
C LYS A 12 -8.88 -16.19 11.73
N LEU A 13 -8.58 -17.37 11.20
CA LEU A 13 -7.23 -17.85 11.00
C LEU A 13 -6.73 -17.42 9.63
N PHE A 14 -5.80 -16.46 9.59
CA PHE A 14 -5.05 -16.14 8.39
C PHE A 14 -3.79 -17.01 8.37
N TYR A 15 -3.81 -18.11 7.62
CA TYR A 15 -2.66 -19.01 7.46
C TYR A 15 -1.66 -18.40 6.45
N ARG A 16 -0.40 -18.21 6.87
CA ARG A 16 0.70 -17.75 6.00
C ARG A 16 1.78 -18.86 5.93
N PRO A 17 1.94 -19.57 4.79
CA PRO A 17 2.98 -20.57 4.64
C PRO A 17 4.38 -19.92 4.74
N ALA A 18 5.30 -20.58 5.45
CA ALA A 18 6.63 -20.08 5.81
C ALA A 18 7.63 -19.94 4.62
N GLY A 19 7.15 -19.88 3.39
CA GLY A 19 7.96 -19.84 2.17
C GLY A 19 7.77 -18.59 1.30
N LEU A 20 7.12 -17.54 1.81
CA LEU A 20 6.96 -16.28 1.09
C LEU A 20 8.31 -15.55 1.03
N LYS A 21 9.03 -15.77 -0.08
CA LYS A 21 10.21 -14.98 -0.45
C LYS A 21 9.75 -13.54 -0.69
N GLY A 22 10.11 -12.65 0.22
CA GLY A 22 9.81 -11.23 0.16
C GLY A 22 9.78 -10.67 1.57
N ASP A 23 10.73 -9.80 1.89
CA ASP A 23 10.73 -9.13 3.18
C ASP A 23 9.61 -8.07 3.15
N ILE A 24 8.67 -8.15 4.10
CA ILE A 24 7.57 -7.18 4.21
C ILE A 24 8.14 -5.77 4.37
N LYS A 25 9.32 -5.63 4.98
CA LYS A 25 10.00 -4.34 5.14
C LYS A 25 10.55 -3.78 3.82
N SER A 26 10.88 -4.63 2.84
CA SER A 26 11.43 -4.20 1.55
C SER A 26 10.34 -4.03 0.46
N SER A 27 9.18 -4.66 0.65
CA SER A 27 8.05 -4.64 -0.27
C SER A 27 7.58 -3.24 -0.74
N PRO A 28 7.44 -2.21 0.13
CA PRO A 28 7.08 -0.88 -0.33
C PRO A 28 8.18 -0.20 -1.18
N GLY A 29 9.42 -0.67 -1.10
CA GLY A 29 10.52 -0.22 -1.95
C GLY A 29 10.51 -0.82 -3.36
N GLU A 30 9.78 -1.93 -3.59
CA GLU A 30 9.69 -2.60 -4.90
C GLU A 30 8.59 -2.04 -5.80
N LEU A 31 7.79 -1.11 -5.28
CA LEU A 31 6.74 -0.44 -6.04
C LEU A 31 7.32 0.27 -7.26
N ARG A 32 6.67 0.05 -8.41
CA ARG A 32 7.03 0.70 -9.66
C ARG A 32 6.03 1.81 -9.95
N PHE A 33 6.56 3.02 -10.15
CA PHE A 33 5.76 4.19 -10.50
C PHE A 33 6.01 4.52 -11.96
N THR A 34 4.95 4.45 -12.77
CA THR A 34 5.00 4.78 -14.20
C THR A 34 4.03 5.92 -14.47
N ARG A 35 4.50 6.94 -15.16
CA ARG A 35 3.63 8.04 -15.56
C ARG A 35 2.85 7.71 -16.84
N ASN A 36 1.54 7.94 -16.81
CA ASN A 36 0.67 7.85 -17.99
C ASN A 36 -0.12 9.15 -18.17
N GLY A 37 0.51 10.12 -18.85
CA GLY A 37 -0.08 11.45 -19.10
C GLY A 37 -0.36 12.23 -17.81
N LYS A 38 -1.65 12.31 -17.43
CA LYS A 38 -2.17 12.96 -16.20
C LYS A 38 -2.43 11.98 -15.05
N GLN A 39 -2.03 10.72 -15.21
CA GLN A 39 -2.18 9.68 -14.20
C GLN A 39 -0.83 9.07 -13.85
N ILE A 40 -0.72 8.59 -12.61
CA ILE A 40 0.39 7.74 -12.17
C ILE A 40 -0.15 6.34 -12.01
N LYS A 41 0.47 5.39 -12.70
CA LYS A 41 0.25 3.97 -12.48
C LYS A 41 1.28 3.48 -11.47
N ILE A 42 0.79 2.89 -10.39
CA ILE A 42 1.58 2.25 -9.35
C ILE A 42 1.42 0.75 -9.54
N ASP A 43 2.46 0.07 -10.01
CA ASP A 43 2.50 -1.38 -10.12
C ASP A 43 3.14 -1.97 -8.86
N ASN A 44 2.44 -2.92 -8.25
CA ASN A 44 2.93 -3.67 -7.10
C ASN A 44 3.32 -5.09 -7.54
N PRO A 45 4.60 -5.36 -7.84
CA PRO A 45 5.05 -6.70 -8.21
C PRO A 45 5.06 -7.68 -7.02
N THR A 46 4.90 -7.17 -5.79
CA THR A 46 5.00 -7.98 -4.58
C THR A 46 3.75 -8.82 -4.34
N VAL A 47 3.89 -9.84 -3.50
CA VAL A 47 2.81 -10.72 -3.06
C VAL A 47 2.03 -10.15 -1.86
N PHE A 48 2.32 -8.91 -1.46
CA PHE A 48 1.71 -8.24 -0.31
C PHE A 48 0.81 -7.10 -0.77
N ASN A 49 -0.31 -6.90 -0.07
CA ASN A 49 -1.15 -5.72 -0.28
C ASN A 49 -0.51 -4.54 0.43
N ILE A 50 -0.35 -3.43 -0.28
CA ILE A 50 0.29 -2.23 0.25
C ILE A 50 -0.77 -1.14 0.34
N THR A 51 -1.04 -0.68 1.56
CA THR A 51 -1.93 0.45 1.82
C THR A 51 -1.09 1.69 2.04
N PHE A 52 -1.29 2.71 1.23
CA PHE A 52 -0.68 4.02 1.47
C PHE A 52 -1.44 4.74 2.59
N SER A 53 -0.71 5.34 3.54
CA SER A 53 -1.31 6.31 4.46
C SER A 53 -1.34 7.68 3.82
N ASP A 54 -0.14 8.15 3.44
CA ASP A 54 0.08 9.49 2.93
C ASP A 54 0.91 9.38 1.66
N VAL A 55 0.51 10.13 0.62
CA VAL A 55 1.25 10.23 -0.64
C VAL A 55 1.36 11.68 -1.02
N PHE A 56 2.57 12.09 -1.34
CA PHE A 56 2.92 13.41 -1.82
C PHE A 56 3.56 13.29 -3.19
N ILE A 57 3.04 14.03 -4.16
CA ILE A 57 3.61 14.10 -5.51
C ILE A 57 4.06 15.53 -5.74
N ASN A 58 5.36 15.75 -5.96
CA ASN A 58 5.93 17.10 -6.10
C ASN A 58 5.50 18.07 -4.97
N GLY A 59 5.40 17.56 -3.74
CA GLY A 59 4.98 18.33 -2.58
C GLY A 59 3.46 18.53 -2.42
N HIS A 60 2.64 18.07 -3.37
CA HIS A 60 1.19 18.06 -3.24
C HIS A 60 0.70 16.75 -2.63
N GLU A 61 -0.05 16.85 -1.54
CA GLU A 61 -0.70 15.72 -0.90
C GLU A 61 -1.81 15.14 -1.77
N ILE A 62 -1.86 13.81 -1.84
CA ILE A 62 -2.84 13.03 -2.58
C ILE A 62 -3.67 12.24 -1.56
N GLU A 63 -4.81 12.82 -1.18
CA GLU A 63 -5.74 12.19 -0.22
C GLU A 63 -6.33 10.85 -0.71
N LYS A 64 -6.30 10.60 -2.03
CA LYS A 64 -6.80 9.36 -2.64
C LYS A 64 -5.71 8.35 -2.96
N SER A 65 -4.71 8.23 -2.09
CA SER A 65 -3.77 7.13 -2.19
C SER A 65 -4.39 5.85 -1.62
N GLY A 66 -5.04 5.08 -2.49
CA GLY A 66 -5.75 3.86 -2.12
C GLY A 66 -4.83 2.69 -1.73
N MET A 67 -5.42 1.52 -1.54
CA MET A 67 -4.67 0.26 -1.36
C MET A 67 -4.30 -0.32 -2.73
N VAL A 68 -3.03 -0.72 -2.90
CA VAL A 68 -2.56 -1.47 -4.07
C VAL A 68 -2.57 -2.96 -3.75
N PRO A 69 -3.36 -3.78 -4.45
CA PRO A 69 -3.37 -5.20 -4.21
C PRO A 69 -2.05 -5.86 -4.62
N ALA A 70 -1.73 -7.00 -4.01
CA ALA A 70 -0.60 -7.84 -4.38
C ALA A 70 -0.66 -8.24 -5.86
N LYS A 71 0.46 -8.13 -6.58
CA LYS A 71 0.57 -8.37 -8.04
C LYS A 71 -0.44 -7.56 -8.88
N GLY A 72 -0.92 -6.44 -8.35
CA GLY A 72 -1.87 -5.57 -9.01
C GLY A 72 -1.30 -4.18 -9.29
N SER A 73 -2.16 -3.30 -9.80
CA SER A 73 -1.81 -1.92 -10.08
C SER A 73 -2.89 -0.96 -9.65
N LEU A 74 -2.50 0.25 -9.24
CA LEU A 74 -3.40 1.35 -8.88
C LEU A 74 -3.09 2.56 -9.76
N ASN A 75 -4.13 3.17 -10.32
CA ASN A 75 -4.01 4.42 -11.08
C ASN A 75 -4.47 5.58 -10.21
N ILE A 76 -3.59 6.57 -10.04
CA ILE A 76 -3.87 7.79 -9.28
C ILE A 76 -3.89 8.97 -10.26
N ASN A 77 -4.95 9.76 -10.23
CA ASN A 77 -5.02 11.00 -11.00
C ASN A 77 -4.15 12.08 -10.34
N LEU A 78 -3.34 12.77 -11.14
CA LEU A 78 -2.58 13.92 -10.67
C LEU A 78 -3.53 15.11 -10.42
N PRO A 79 -3.31 15.89 -9.35
CA PRO A 79 -4.08 17.10 -9.08
C PRO A 79 -3.85 18.14 -10.18
N ALA A 80 -4.88 18.97 -10.43
CA ALA A 80 -4.82 20.00 -11.45
C ALA A 80 -3.70 21.02 -11.13
N GLY A 81 -2.74 21.18 -12.06
CA GLY A 81 -1.55 22.03 -11.87
C GLY A 81 -0.24 21.25 -11.78
N VAL A 82 -0.28 19.94 -11.50
CA VAL A 82 0.90 19.08 -11.49
C VAL A 82 1.13 18.51 -12.89
N ASN A 83 1.80 19.30 -13.74
CA ASN A 83 2.15 18.91 -15.12
C ASN A 83 3.34 17.95 -15.20
N SER A 84 4.09 17.80 -14.13
CA SER A 84 5.18 16.83 -14.01
C SER A 84 5.08 16.18 -12.65
N ALA A 85 5.28 14.88 -12.60
CA ALA A 85 5.43 14.14 -11.37
C ALA A 85 6.79 13.45 -11.47
N SER A 86 7.82 14.13 -10.95
CA SER A 86 9.20 13.65 -11.03
C SER A 86 9.56 12.84 -9.79
N GLN A 87 8.94 13.19 -8.66
CA GLN A 87 9.20 12.58 -7.37
C GLN A 87 7.89 12.31 -6.65
N ILE A 88 7.79 11.10 -6.10
CA ILE A 88 6.72 10.66 -5.21
C ILE A 88 7.32 10.35 -3.84
N LYS A 89 6.72 10.91 -2.79
CA LYS A 89 7.03 10.62 -1.40
C LYS A 89 5.81 9.96 -0.78
N TYR A 90 5.94 8.78 -0.21
CA TYR A 90 4.82 8.02 0.32
C TYR A 90 5.18 7.29 1.59
N ASN A 91 4.18 7.05 2.45
CA ASN A 91 4.29 6.13 3.58
C ASN A 91 3.21 5.05 3.43
N THR A 92 3.52 3.86 3.95
CA THR A 92 2.60 2.71 3.92
C THR A 92 2.28 2.21 5.32
N ILE A 93 1.05 1.75 5.52
CA ILE A 93 0.63 1.12 6.78
C ILE A 93 1.18 -0.31 6.85
N ASN A 94 1.93 -0.62 7.91
CA ASN A 94 2.41 -1.98 8.19
C ASN A 94 1.30 -2.85 8.84
N ASP A 95 1.45 -4.18 8.86
CA ASP A 95 0.50 -5.13 9.48
C ASP A 95 0.18 -4.84 10.96
N PHE A 96 1.03 -4.07 11.65
CA PHE A 96 0.79 -3.62 13.03
C PHE A 96 -0.08 -2.35 13.13
N GLY A 97 -0.57 -1.82 12.01
CA GLY A 97 -1.40 -0.60 11.95
C GLY A 97 -0.62 0.70 12.11
N SER A 98 0.71 0.66 12.12
CA SER A 98 1.57 1.84 12.18
C SER A 98 1.97 2.29 10.78
N SER A 99 1.89 3.60 10.53
CA SER A 99 2.51 4.24 9.38
C SER A 99 4.02 3.96 9.38
N GLY A 100 4.53 3.46 8.27
CA GLY A 100 5.95 3.19 8.06
C GLY A 100 6.75 4.48 7.83
N GLU A 101 8.01 4.32 7.48
CA GLU A 101 8.88 5.45 7.11
C GLU A 101 8.45 6.05 5.78
N TYR A 102 8.70 7.36 5.62
CA TYR A 102 8.48 8.04 4.35
C TYR A 102 9.53 7.62 3.33
N LEU A 103 9.09 6.92 2.30
CA LEU A 103 9.90 6.54 1.17
C LEU A 103 9.76 7.58 0.07
N THR A 104 10.87 7.91 -0.57
CA THR A 104 10.89 8.83 -1.70
C THR A 104 11.42 8.10 -2.92
N ARG A 105 10.65 8.13 -4.01
CA ARG A 105 10.99 7.50 -5.29
C ARG A 105 10.84 8.49 -6.42
N GLU A 106 11.72 8.36 -7.40
CA GLU A 106 11.59 9.09 -8.65
C GLU A 106 10.66 8.31 -9.59
N ILE A 107 9.86 9.05 -10.36
CA ILE A 107 8.93 8.48 -11.34
C ILE A 107 9.60 8.59 -12.71
N ASN A 108 9.68 7.46 -13.41
CA ASN A 108 10.11 7.41 -14.82
C ASN A 108 8.91 7.55 -15.77
#